data_AF-A0A380G5N0-F1
#
_entry.id   AF-A0A380G5N0-F1
#
_cell.length_a   1.000
_cell.length_b   1.000
_cell.length_c   1.000
_cell.angle_alpha   90.00
_cell.angle_beta   90.00
_cell.angle_gamma   90.00
#
_symmetry.space_group_name_H-M   'P 1'
#
loop_
_entity.id
_entity.type
_entity.pdbx_description
1 polymer ?
#
loop_
_entity_poly.entity_id
_entity_poly.type
_entity_poly.pdbx_seq_one_letter_code
_entity_poly.pdbx_strand_id
1 'polypeptide(L)'
;MNCDVEEFGDWNRYEIQMRKSYAMNCAEHLSKTDNIAFLVKSILNNNLRFVTEPKDKADIRKRRWPLYRPWALFMANAEKINLTMEPSFKSIEDNIEWLTRQVATTLDTVITAEETAISEGLLSESSSFLDMILAHSKFGDEHRERIKRYITELERKKALSLCGTQR
;
A
#
# COMPACT_ATOMS: atom_id res chain seq x y z
N MET A 1 25.90 30.29 19.50
CA MET A 1 27.04 29.35 19.51
C MET A 1 27.09 28.73 18.12
N ASN A 2 28.07 29.09 17.31
CA ASN A 2 28.42 28.37 16.08
C ASN A 2 29.67 27.58 16.43
N CYS A 3 29.51 26.30 16.75
CA CYS A 3 30.63 25.36 16.82
C CYS A 3 30.65 24.56 15.50
N ASP A 4 31.85 24.20 15.07
CA ASP A 4 32.06 23.47 13.83
C ASP A 4 31.55 22.03 13.97
N VAL A 5 31.01 21.45 12.90
CA VAL A 5 30.39 20.09 12.94
C VAL A 5 31.43 19.04 13.34
N GLU A 6 32.69 19.28 12.99
CA GLU A 6 33.84 18.44 13.32
C GLU A 6 34.15 18.37 14.82
N GLU A 7 33.64 19.29 15.65
CA GLU A 7 33.83 19.28 17.12
C GLU A 7 32.89 18.31 17.86
N PHE A 8 31.86 17.78 17.19
CA PHE A 8 30.85 16.90 17.82
C PHE A 8 31.20 15.40 17.77
N GLY A 9 32.25 15.01 17.05
CA GLY A 9 32.58 13.60 16.81
C GLY A 9 31.58 12.91 15.88
N ASP A 10 31.37 11.60 16.07
CA ASP A 10 30.52 10.80 15.19
C ASP A 10 29.04 11.21 15.25
N TRP A 11 28.55 11.88 14.20
CA TRP A 11 27.15 12.29 14.05
C TRP A 11 26.35 11.26 13.25
N ASN A 12 25.56 10.43 13.95
CA ASN A 12 24.65 9.48 13.29
C ASN A 12 23.23 10.05 13.16
N ARG A 13 22.65 9.99 11.95
CA ARG A 13 21.26 10.38 11.67
C ARG A 13 20.46 9.20 11.14
N TYR A 14 19.30 8.95 11.73
CA TYR A 14 18.33 7.97 11.27
C TYR A 14 17.08 8.69 10.78
N GLU A 15 16.67 8.42 9.54
CA GLU A 15 15.50 9.05 8.92
C GLU A 15 14.46 7.99 8.55
N ILE A 16 13.18 8.28 8.82
CA ILE A 16 12.06 7.41 8.47
C ILE A 16 11.13 8.19 7.54
N GLN A 17 11.04 7.76 6.29
CA GLN A 17 10.10 8.32 5.33
C GLN A 17 8.86 7.44 5.24
N MET A 18 7.68 8.05 5.36
CA MET A 18 6.39 7.36 5.33
C MET A 18 5.44 8.00 4.30
N ARG A 19 4.50 7.23 3.77
CA ARG A 19 3.50 7.70 2.79
C ARG A 19 2.13 7.09 3.07
N LYS A 20 1.08 7.73 2.54
CA LYS A 20 -0.31 7.24 2.53
C LYS A 20 -0.77 6.81 3.95
N SER A 21 -1.43 5.65 4.05
CA SER A 21 -1.93 5.08 5.30
C SER A 21 -0.86 4.90 6.37
N TYR A 22 0.37 4.56 5.99
CA TYR A 22 1.45 4.40 6.96
C TYR A 22 1.81 5.72 7.65
N ALA A 23 1.80 6.84 6.91
CA ALA A 23 2.01 8.17 7.47
C ALA A 23 0.83 8.63 8.33
N MET A 24 -0.41 8.35 7.91
CA MET A 24 -1.62 8.69 8.68
C MET A 24 -1.66 7.94 10.01
N ASN A 25 -1.36 6.64 10.01
CA ASN A 25 -1.31 5.84 11.22
C ASN A 25 -0.20 6.31 12.17
N CYS A 26 0.97 6.67 11.62
CA CYS A 26 2.03 7.27 12.43
C CYS A 26 1.55 8.57 13.09
N ALA A 27 0.84 9.44 12.36
CA ALA A 27 0.26 10.66 12.91
C ALA A 27 -0.79 10.39 13.99
N GLU A 28 -1.60 9.34 13.85
CA GLU A 28 -2.55 8.90 14.88
C GLU A 28 -1.85 8.36 16.13
N HIS A 29 -0.75 7.63 15.98
CA HIS A 29 0.05 7.20 17.13
C HIS A 29 0.74 8.40 17.79
N LEU A 30 1.25 9.35 17.02
CA LEU A 30 1.82 10.62 17.51
C LEU A 30 0.80 11.42 18.31
N SER A 31 -0.46 11.48 17.89
CA SER A 31 -1.49 12.23 18.63
C SER A 31 -1.86 11.61 19.98
N LYS A 32 -1.49 10.34 20.21
CA LYS A 32 -1.76 9.59 21.44
C LYS A 32 -0.57 9.53 22.39
N THR A 33 0.61 10.03 22.00
CA THR A 33 1.83 9.93 22.81
C THR A 33 2.69 11.18 22.72
N ASP A 34 3.16 11.66 23.87
CA ASP A 34 4.14 12.74 23.94
C ASP A 34 5.59 12.22 23.77
N ASN A 35 5.77 10.90 23.72
CA ASN A 35 7.09 10.26 23.63
C ASN A 35 7.44 9.89 22.19
N ILE A 36 7.86 10.91 21.43
CA ILE A 36 8.30 10.77 20.03
C ILE A 36 9.48 9.80 19.92
N ALA A 37 10.43 9.84 20.87
CA ALA A 37 11.60 8.97 20.86
C ALA A 37 11.21 7.49 20.98
N PHE A 38 10.24 7.17 21.87
CA PHE A 38 9.67 5.84 21.99
C PHE A 38 9.02 5.42 20.67
N LEU A 39 8.15 6.24 20.09
CA LEU A 39 7.46 5.91 18.85
C LEU A 39 8.44 5.65 17.68
N VAL A 40 9.43 6.52 17.49
CA VAL A 40 10.45 6.38 16.44
C VAL A 40 11.24 5.08 16.63
N LYS A 41 11.70 4.80 17.85
CA LYS A 41 12.39 3.53 18.15
C LYS A 41 11.48 2.32 17.95
N SER A 42 10.21 2.43 18.29
CA SER A 42 9.23 1.37 18.13
C SER A 42 8.95 1.02 16.66
N ILE A 43 8.87 2.04 15.81
CA ILE A 43 8.74 1.88 14.35
C ILE A 43 10.01 1.24 13.79
N LEU A 44 11.20 1.72 14.20
CA LEU A 44 12.48 1.15 13.76
C LEU A 44 12.65 -0.31 14.20
N ASN A 45 12.32 -0.63 15.46
CA ASN A 45 12.46 -1.98 16.02
C ASN A 45 11.53 -3.00 15.35
N ASN A 46 10.39 -2.54 14.81
CA ASN A 46 9.49 -3.39 14.02
C ASN A 46 10.05 -3.69 12.62
N ASN A 47 10.68 -2.69 11.98
CA ASN A 47 11.09 -2.77 10.57
C ASN A 47 12.53 -3.24 10.36
N LEU A 48 13.42 -3.00 11.32
CA LEU A 48 14.87 -3.22 11.18
C LEU A 48 15.45 -3.92 12.40
N ARG A 49 16.36 -4.87 12.15
CA ARG A 49 17.22 -5.44 13.17
C ARG A 49 18.63 -5.64 12.65
N PHE A 50 19.62 -5.33 13.48
CA PHE A 50 20.99 -5.74 13.26
C PHE A 50 21.27 -7.03 14.00
N VAL A 51 21.90 -7.99 13.33
CA VAL A 51 22.17 -9.33 13.87
C VAL A 51 23.67 -9.62 13.84
N THR A 52 24.12 -10.46 14.76
CA THR A 52 25.50 -10.96 14.81
C THR A 52 25.53 -12.37 14.27
N GLU A 53 26.49 -12.66 13.37
CA GLU A 53 26.71 -14.03 12.89
C GLU A 53 27.13 -14.96 14.06
N PRO A 54 26.49 -16.12 14.24
CA PRO A 54 26.89 -17.11 15.24
C PRO A 54 28.33 -17.59 15.02
N LYS A 55 29.12 -17.70 16.09
CA LYS A 55 30.55 -18.07 16.01
C LYS A 55 30.80 -19.44 15.38
N ASP A 56 29.85 -20.36 15.58
CA ASP A 56 29.89 -21.74 15.08
C ASP A 56 29.41 -21.87 13.63
N LYS A 57 28.88 -20.78 13.03
CA LYS A 57 28.25 -20.76 11.71
C LYS A 57 27.21 -21.88 11.50
N ALA A 58 26.68 -22.43 12.61
CA ALA A 58 25.79 -23.58 12.56
C ALA A 58 24.42 -23.21 11.97
N ASP A 59 24.03 -21.93 12.09
CA ASP A 59 22.77 -21.43 11.56
C ASP A 59 22.97 -20.54 10.34
N ILE A 60 22.59 -21.04 9.16
CA ILE A 60 22.62 -20.29 7.90
C ILE A 60 21.44 -19.29 7.83
N ARG A 61 20.38 -19.50 8.62
CA ARG A 61 19.17 -18.68 8.55
C ARG A 61 19.34 -17.41 9.38
N LYS A 62 19.71 -16.30 8.69
CA LYS A 62 19.85 -14.94 9.26
C LYS A 62 18.71 -14.52 10.20
N ARG A 63 17.49 -15.01 9.95
CA ARG A 63 16.33 -14.67 10.78
C ARG A 63 16.41 -15.14 12.23
N ARG A 64 17.23 -16.16 12.50
CA ARG A 64 17.44 -16.76 13.83
C ARG A 64 18.74 -16.30 14.50
N TRP A 65 19.52 -15.47 13.80
CA TRP A 65 20.75 -14.95 14.36
C TRP A 65 20.47 -14.04 15.56
N PRO A 66 21.34 -14.05 16.58
CA PRO A 66 21.20 -13.21 17.76
C PRO A 66 21.25 -11.72 17.39
N LEU A 67 20.55 -10.90 18.17
CA LEU A 67 20.52 -9.45 17.98
C LEU A 67 21.90 -8.86 18.30
N TYR A 68 22.35 -7.91 17.48
CA TYR A 68 23.57 -7.16 17.72
C TYR A 68 23.42 -6.35 19.02
N ARG A 69 24.35 -6.53 19.97
CA ARG A 69 24.20 -6.03 21.34
C ARG A 69 24.04 -4.50 21.44
N PRO A 70 24.84 -3.67 20.74
CA PRO A 70 24.62 -2.22 20.73
C PRO A 70 23.25 -1.82 20.17
N TRP A 71 22.74 -2.54 19.16
CA TRP A 71 21.38 -2.30 18.68
C TRP A 71 20.32 -2.66 19.71
N ALA A 72 20.49 -3.77 20.43
CA ALA A 72 19.61 -4.18 21.51
C ALA A 72 19.55 -3.11 22.63
N LEU A 73 20.69 -2.51 22.98
CA LEU A 73 20.77 -1.43 23.96
C LEU A 73 20.15 -0.13 23.43
N PHE A 74 20.39 0.21 22.17
CA PHE A 74 19.81 1.39 21.54
C PHE A 74 18.27 1.33 21.50
N MET A 75 17.73 0.15 21.20
CA MET A 75 16.29 -0.13 21.15
C MET A 75 15.68 -0.53 22.50
N ALA A 76 16.45 -0.47 23.59
CA ALA A 76 15.91 -0.79 24.92
C ALA A 76 14.69 0.08 25.24
N ASN A 77 13.69 -0.53 25.89
CA ASN A 77 12.42 0.08 26.27
C ASN A 77 11.54 0.56 25.09
N ALA A 78 11.80 0.12 23.86
CA ALA A 78 10.93 0.37 22.71
C ALA A 78 10.21 -0.91 22.27
N GLU A 79 8.89 -0.94 22.42
CA GLU A 79 8.06 -2.04 21.91
C GLU A 79 7.96 -1.99 20.37
N LYS A 80 7.57 -3.07 19.71
CA LYS A 80 7.37 -3.04 18.26
C LYS A 80 5.98 -2.52 17.93
N ILE A 81 5.90 -1.45 17.16
CA ILE A 81 4.64 -0.91 16.65
C ILE A 81 4.50 -1.25 15.17
N ASN A 82 3.39 -1.87 14.80
CA ASN A 82 3.04 -2.13 13.42
C ASN A 82 2.09 -1.04 12.91
N LEU A 83 2.57 -0.21 12.00
CA LEU A 83 1.75 0.84 11.36
C LEU A 83 1.03 0.34 10.10
N THR A 84 1.19 -0.94 9.75
CA THR A 84 0.54 -1.52 8.57
C THR A 84 -0.93 -1.77 8.88
N MET A 85 -1.83 -1.21 8.07
CA MET A 85 -3.24 -1.59 8.10
C MET A 85 -3.41 -3.00 7.54
N GLU A 86 -4.50 -3.67 7.94
CA GLU A 86 -5.04 -4.71 7.07
C GLU A 86 -5.25 -4.10 5.67
N PRO A 87 -4.92 -4.84 4.59
CA PRO A 87 -5.16 -4.36 3.25
C PRO A 87 -6.63 -3.94 3.14
N SER A 88 -6.88 -2.64 2.96
CA SER A 88 -8.23 -2.21 2.59
C SER A 88 -8.53 -2.88 1.26
N PHE A 89 -9.66 -3.59 1.17
CA PHE A 89 -10.14 -4.09 -0.12
C PHE A 89 -10.12 -2.93 -1.11
N LYS A 90 -9.50 -3.12 -2.28
CA LYS A 90 -9.53 -2.10 -3.34
C LYS A 90 -10.97 -1.68 -3.56
N SER A 91 -11.24 -0.39 -3.66
CA SER A 91 -12.56 0.12 -4.04
C SER A 91 -12.80 -0.09 -5.54
N ILE A 92 -14.02 0.20 -6.01
CA ILE A 92 -14.29 0.23 -7.46
C ILE A 92 -13.55 1.40 -8.10
N GLU A 93 -13.45 2.52 -7.40
CA GLU A 93 -12.71 3.71 -7.79
C GLU A 93 -11.20 3.42 -7.95
N ASP A 94 -10.59 2.65 -7.02
CA ASP A 94 -9.21 2.20 -7.14
C ASP A 94 -8.99 1.31 -8.39
N ASN A 95 -9.98 0.48 -8.71
CA ASN A 95 -9.94 -0.36 -9.92
C ASN A 95 -10.02 0.51 -11.18
N ILE A 96 -10.90 1.52 -11.21
CA ILE A 96 -11.01 2.46 -12.33
C ILE A 96 -9.69 3.20 -12.51
N GLU A 97 -9.14 3.79 -11.45
CA GLU A 97 -7.86 4.52 -11.54
C GLU A 97 -6.72 3.61 -12.04
N TRP A 98 -6.67 2.37 -11.55
CA TRP A 98 -5.68 1.40 -12.00
C TRP A 98 -5.86 1.04 -13.47
N LEU A 99 -7.09 0.77 -13.93
CA LEU A 99 -7.40 0.49 -15.34
C LEU A 99 -7.02 1.67 -16.23
N THR A 100 -7.38 2.89 -15.84
CA THR A 100 -7.02 4.11 -16.56
C THR A 100 -5.51 4.28 -16.67
N ARG A 101 -4.76 4.05 -15.58
CA ARG A 101 -3.31 4.26 -15.58
C ARG A 101 -2.52 3.15 -16.27
N GLN A 102 -2.97 1.90 -16.20
CA GLN A 102 -2.17 0.74 -16.60
C GLN A 102 -2.63 0.07 -17.89
N VAL A 103 -3.91 0.19 -18.26
CA VAL A 103 -4.51 -0.65 -19.30
C VAL A 103 -5.22 0.17 -20.39
N ALA A 104 -5.67 1.39 -20.11
CA ALA A 104 -6.51 2.18 -21.02
C ALA A 104 -5.98 2.26 -22.46
N THR A 105 -4.72 2.67 -22.66
CA THR A 105 -4.14 2.80 -24.01
C THR A 105 -4.07 1.48 -24.76
N THR A 106 -3.68 0.40 -24.08
CA THR A 106 -3.64 -0.94 -24.68
C THR A 106 -5.03 -1.42 -25.05
N LEU A 107 -6.03 -1.20 -24.19
CA LEU A 107 -7.41 -1.60 -24.45
C LEU A 107 -8.00 -0.81 -25.62
N ASP A 108 -7.78 0.51 -25.66
CA ASP A 108 -8.19 1.39 -26.77
C ASP A 108 -7.60 0.93 -28.10
N THR A 109 -6.32 0.53 -28.11
CA THR A 109 -5.65 0.02 -29.31
C THR A 109 -6.28 -1.28 -29.80
N VAL A 110 -6.61 -2.20 -28.88
CA VAL A 110 -7.24 -3.49 -29.21
C VAL A 110 -8.65 -3.31 -29.75
N ILE A 111 -9.45 -2.43 -29.13
CA ILE A 111 -10.82 -2.13 -29.58
C ILE A 111 -10.79 -1.42 -30.93
N THR A 112 -9.90 -0.44 -31.12
CA THR A 112 -9.75 0.25 -32.42
C THR A 112 -9.36 -0.72 -33.53
N ALA A 113 -8.47 -1.68 -33.24
CA ALA A 113 -8.08 -2.71 -34.19
C ALA A 113 -9.24 -3.64 -34.55
N GLU A 114 -10.07 -4.02 -33.57
CA GLU A 114 -11.30 -4.78 -33.79
C GLU A 114 -12.27 -4.04 -34.71
N GLU A 115 -12.62 -2.80 -34.36
CA GLU A 115 -13.54 -1.96 -35.14
C GLU A 115 -13.06 -1.78 -36.58
N THR A 116 -11.75 -1.52 -36.75
CA THR A 116 -11.14 -1.36 -38.07
C THR A 116 -11.26 -2.65 -38.89
N ALA A 117 -10.93 -3.81 -38.31
CA ALA A 117 -11.01 -5.09 -39.00
C ALA A 117 -12.45 -5.49 -39.36
N ILE A 118 -13.43 -5.16 -38.52
CA ILE A 118 -14.85 -5.32 -38.85
C ILE A 118 -15.23 -4.41 -40.02
N SER A 119 -14.82 -3.14 -40.00
CA SER A 119 -15.13 -2.18 -41.05
C SER A 119 -14.52 -2.55 -42.42
N GLU A 120 -13.38 -3.24 -42.41
CA GLU A 120 -12.72 -3.77 -43.60
C GLU A 120 -13.29 -5.14 -44.06
N GLY A 121 -14.24 -5.70 -43.31
CA GLY A 121 -14.85 -7.01 -43.59
C GLY A 121 -13.92 -8.20 -43.32
N LEU A 122 -12.84 -7.99 -42.55
CA LEU A 122 -11.87 -9.02 -42.18
C LEU A 122 -12.33 -9.82 -40.95
N LEU A 123 -13.20 -9.24 -40.12
CA LEU A 123 -13.83 -9.90 -38.97
C LEU A 123 -15.35 -9.77 -39.03
N SER A 124 -16.03 -10.73 -38.41
CA SER A 124 -17.48 -10.69 -38.21
C SER A 124 -17.85 -9.65 -37.17
N GLU A 125 -19.00 -8.99 -37.33
CA GLU A 125 -19.62 -8.08 -36.33
C GLU A 125 -19.92 -8.79 -35.00
N SER A 126 -19.99 -10.12 -35.00
CA SER A 126 -20.14 -10.93 -33.78
C SER A 126 -18.84 -11.19 -33.03
N SER A 127 -17.69 -10.74 -33.56
CA SER A 127 -16.39 -10.87 -32.90
C SER A 127 -16.28 -9.80 -31.81
N SER A 128 -15.89 -10.22 -30.60
CA SER A 128 -15.67 -9.33 -29.45
C SER A 128 -14.41 -9.75 -28.71
N PHE A 129 -13.33 -9.02 -28.92
CA PHE A 129 -12.04 -9.20 -28.25
C PHE A 129 -12.17 -8.91 -26.76
N LEU A 130 -13.07 -8.01 -26.37
CA LEU A 130 -13.37 -7.77 -24.97
C LEU A 130 -13.94 -9.02 -24.30
N ASP A 131 -14.88 -9.73 -24.95
CA ASP A 131 -15.42 -10.98 -24.40
C ASP A 131 -14.36 -12.09 -24.34
N MET A 132 -13.47 -12.16 -25.32
CA MET A 132 -12.32 -13.08 -25.28
C MET A 132 -11.41 -12.80 -24.08
N ILE A 133 -11.11 -11.52 -23.79
CA ILE A 133 -10.32 -11.13 -22.62
C ILE A 133 -11.06 -11.49 -21.33
N LEU A 134 -12.37 -11.19 -21.26
CA LEU A 134 -13.20 -11.45 -20.08
C LEU A 134 -13.39 -12.95 -19.81
N ALA A 135 -13.31 -13.82 -20.82
CA ALA A 135 -13.36 -15.27 -20.64
C ALA A 135 -12.21 -15.81 -19.75
N HIS A 136 -11.10 -15.08 -19.64
CA HIS A 136 -9.98 -15.42 -18.75
C HIS A 136 -10.11 -14.82 -17.34
N SER A 137 -11.15 -14.03 -17.08
CA SER A 137 -11.40 -13.43 -15.76
C SER A 137 -11.73 -14.48 -14.71
N LYS A 138 -11.15 -14.33 -13.51
CA LYS A 138 -11.49 -15.13 -12.33
C LYS A 138 -12.28 -14.28 -11.35
N PHE A 139 -13.58 -14.20 -11.58
CA PHE A 139 -14.49 -13.45 -10.72
C PHE A 139 -14.94 -14.31 -9.52
N GLY A 140 -14.81 -13.77 -8.31
CA GLY A 140 -15.03 -14.48 -7.04
C GLY A 140 -15.60 -13.60 -5.93
N ASP A 141 -15.64 -14.11 -4.70
CA ASP A 141 -16.35 -13.50 -3.57
C ASP A 141 -15.81 -12.12 -3.20
N GLU A 142 -14.48 -11.94 -3.23
CA GLU A 142 -13.86 -10.62 -2.99
C GLU A 142 -14.40 -9.54 -3.95
N HIS A 143 -14.59 -9.90 -5.23
CA HIS A 143 -15.11 -9.00 -6.25
C HIS A 143 -16.58 -8.67 -6.00
N ARG A 144 -17.38 -9.67 -5.58
CA ARG A 144 -18.80 -9.47 -5.21
C ARG A 144 -18.93 -8.52 -4.04
N GLU A 145 -18.14 -8.71 -2.98
CA GLU A 145 -18.17 -7.85 -1.80
C GLU A 145 -17.77 -6.41 -2.12
N ARG A 146 -16.76 -6.24 -2.98
CA ARG A 146 -16.36 -4.91 -3.47
C ARG A 146 -17.50 -4.19 -4.20
N ILE A 147 -18.20 -4.90 -5.09
CA ILE A 147 -19.35 -4.35 -5.82
C ILE A 147 -20.48 -4.00 -4.84
N LYS A 148 -20.82 -4.89 -3.90
CA LYS A 148 -21.87 -4.64 -2.90
C LYS A 148 -21.61 -3.35 -2.11
N ARG A 149 -20.37 -3.15 -1.64
CA ARG A 149 -19.99 -1.93 -0.91
C ARG A 149 -20.17 -0.69 -1.77
N TYR A 150 -19.68 -0.71 -3.01
CA TYR A 150 -19.81 0.40 -3.94
C TYR A 150 -21.29 0.77 -4.20
N ILE A 151 -22.14 -0.22 -4.46
CA ILE A 151 -23.58 0.02 -4.67
C ILE A 151 -24.23 0.61 -3.41
N THR A 152 -23.92 0.06 -2.23
CA THR A 152 -24.45 0.56 -0.94
C THR A 152 -24.08 2.03 -0.72
N GLU A 153 -22.85 2.42 -1.07
CA GLU A 153 -22.41 3.81 -0.97
C GLU A 153 -23.13 4.73 -1.95
N LEU A 154 -23.39 4.28 -3.18
CA LEU A 154 -24.17 5.04 -4.16
C LEU A 154 -25.62 5.24 -3.71
N GLU A 155 -26.25 4.20 -3.18
CA GLU A 155 -27.61 4.27 -2.62
C GLU A 155 -27.67 5.27 -1.46
N ARG A 156 -26.69 5.22 -0.55
CA ARG A 156 -26.56 6.18 0.56
C ARG A 156 -26.41 7.62 0.06
N LYS A 157 -25.54 7.85 -0.94
CA LYS A 157 -25.34 9.19 -1.54
C LYS A 157 -26.63 9.71 -2.19
N LYS A 158 -27.37 8.84 -2.89
CA LYS A 158 -28.67 9.15 -3.49
C LYS A 158 -29.74 9.49 -2.44
N ALA A 159 -29.80 8.76 -1.33
CA ALA A 159 -30.74 9.04 -0.25
C ALA A 159 -30.46 10.40 0.42
N LEU A 160 -29.20 10.74 0.63
CA LEU A 160 -28.78 12.02 1.20
C LEU A 160 -29.10 13.21 0.28
N SER A 161 -28.91 13.07 -1.03
CA SER A 161 -29.23 14.15 -1.99
C SER A 161 -30.74 14.41 -2.10
N LEU A 162 -31.57 13.36 -2.01
CA LEU A 162 -33.03 13.49 -1.98
C LEU A 162 -33.53 14.19 -0.71
N CYS A 163 -32.90 13.94 0.43
CA CYS A 163 -33.26 14.58 1.70
C CYS A 163 -32.80 16.07 1.77
N GLY A 164 -31.70 16.43 1.10
CA GLY A 164 -31.20 17.80 1.03
C GLY A 164 -31.93 18.73 0.06
N THR A 165 -32.76 18.19 -0.84
CA THR A 165 -33.51 18.97 -1.85
C THR A 165 -34.90 19.41 -1.34
N GLN A 166 -35.28 19.05 -0.11
CA GLN A 166 -36.55 19.42 0.52
C GLN A 166 -36.45 20.62 1.50
N ARG A 167 -35.46 21.52 1.35
CA ARG A 167 -35.37 22.76 2.12
C ARG A 167 -35.25 23.98 1.21
#